data_AF-A0A4S2AMK1-F1
#
_entry.id   AF-A0A4S2AMK1-F1
#
_cell.length_a   1.000
_cell.length_b   1.000
_cell.length_c   1.000
_cell.angle_alpha   90.00
_cell.angle_beta   90.00
_cell.angle_gamma   90.00
#
_symmetry.space_group_name_H-M   'P 1'
#
loop_
_entity.id
_entity.type
_entity.pdbx_description
1 polymer ?
#
loop_
_entity_poly.entity_id
_entity_poly.type
_entity_poly.pdbx_seq_one_letter_code
_entity_poly.pdbx_strand_id
1 'polypeptide(L)'
;MTKNKLSIAPPDKKKTLEAFFRYYELSRLLFGQKQNEIYDVTDIPKTNKFYELAKEIAKQLEIDWENMTHEESNRVMLALLEDSFNLIRDIEDSKSIILQTKIVIKK
;
A
#
# COMPACT_ATOMS: atom_id res chain seq x y z
N MET A 1 0.76 11.19 32.14
CA MET A 1 0.52 10.31 30.98
C MET A 1 1.86 10.04 30.30
N THR A 2 2.47 8.91 30.62
CA THR A 2 3.71 8.46 29.99
C THR A 2 3.38 8.04 28.57
N LYS A 3 3.87 8.78 27.57
CA LYS A 3 3.80 8.37 26.17
C LYS A 3 4.59 7.07 26.06
N ASN A 4 3.90 5.94 25.94
CA ASN A 4 4.54 4.67 25.59
C ASN A 4 5.27 4.90 24.27
N LYS A 5 6.60 5.06 24.33
CA LYS A 5 7.44 5.09 23.14
C LYS A 5 7.35 3.70 22.53
N LEU A 6 6.58 3.56 21.47
CA LEU A 6 6.66 2.41 20.58
C LEU A 6 8.12 2.28 20.14
N SER A 7 8.82 1.31 20.71
CA SER A 7 10.16 0.91 20.28
C SER A 7 10.00 -0.06 19.12
N ILE A 8 9.86 0.48 17.91
CA ILE A 8 9.84 -0.32 16.68
C ILE A 8 11.26 -0.88 16.49
N ALA A 9 11.41 -2.19 16.33
CA ALA A 9 12.70 -2.79 16.10
C ALA A 9 13.34 -2.23 14.80
N PRO A 10 14.68 -2.10 14.70
CA PRO A 10 15.36 -1.54 13.53
C PRO A 10 14.95 -2.14 12.16
N PRO A 11 14.70 -3.48 12.04
CA PRO A 11 14.24 -4.09 10.78
C PRO A 11 12.83 -3.65 10.39
N ASP A 12 11.93 -3.56 11.36
CA ASP A 12 10.52 -3.21 11.14
C ASP A 12 10.40 -1.74 10.76
N LYS A 13 11.28 -0.88 11.30
CA LYS A 13 11.33 0.54 10.93
C LYS A 13 11.68 0.73 9.45
N LYS A 14 12.65 -0.04 8.92
CA LYS A 14 13.04 0.04 7.50
C LYS A 14 11.87 -0.40 6.60
N LYS A 15 11.27 -1.55 6.89
CA LYS A 15 10.10 -2.07 6.14
C LYS A 15 8.92 -1.10 6.20
N THR A 16 8.65 -0.51 7.36
CA THR A 16 7.57 0.49 7.53
C THR A 16 7.79 1.69 6.62
N LEU A 17 9.02 2.23 6.60
CA LEU A 17 9.36 3.38 5.76
C LEU A 17 9.29 3.04 4.27
N GLU A 18 9.77 1.87 3.86
CA GLU A 18 9.71 1.41 2.48
C GLU A 18 8.25 1.25 1.99
N ALA A 19 7.38 0.63 2.80
CA ALA A 19 5.96 0.50 2.48
C ALA A 19 5.26 1.86 2.40
N PHE A 20 5.54 2.76 3.35
CA PHE A 20 5.00 4.12 3.34
C PHE A 20 5.45 4.91 2.10
N PHE A 21 6.75 4.89 1.77
CA PHE A 21 7.26 5.59 0.59
C PHE A 21 6.72 4.99 -0.70
N ARG A 22 6.55 3.66 -0.78
CA ARG A 22 5.91 3.01 -1.91
C ARG A 22 4.49 3.54 -2.13
N TYR A 23 3.67 3.59 -1.08
CA TYR A 23 2.31 4.12 -1.14
C TYR A 23 2.29 5.61 -1.51
N TYR A 24 3.18 6.41 -0.92
CA TYR A 24 3.29 7.85 -1.20
C TYR A 24 3.71 8.12 -2.65
N GLU A 25 4.69 7.38 -3.18
CA GLU A 25 5.16 7.53 -4.56
C GLU A 25 4.08 7.11 -5.56
N LEU A 26 3.35 6.02 -5.30
CA LEU A 26 2.21 5.62 -6.12
C LEU A 26 1.11 6.69 -6.10
N SER A 27 0.77 7.18 -4.90
CA SER A 27 -0.23 8.24 -4.75
C SER A 27 0.19 9.54 -5.44
N ARG A 28 1.47 9.90 -5.39
CA ARG A 28 2.02 11.06 -6.12
C ARG A 28 1.96 10.85 -7.63
N LEU A 29 2.24 9.65 -8.11
CA LEU A 29 2.16 9.31 -9.53
C LEU A 29 0.72 9.49 -10.05
N LEU A 30 -0.27 8.99 -9.30
CA LEU A 30 -1.68 8.99 -9.68
C LEU A 30 -2.39 10.34 -9.44
N PHE A 31 -2.08 11.03 -8.34
CA PHE A 31 -2.83 12.22 -7.91
C PHE A 31 -2.00 13.52 -7.85
N GLY A 32 -0.67 13.41 -7.87
CA GLY A 32 0.24 14.54 -7.65
C GLY A 32 0.48 15.43 -8.86
N GLN A 33 -0.08 15.08 -10.02
CA GLN A 33 0.14 15.80 -11.26
C GLN A 33 -0.96 16.83 -11.52
N LYS A 34 -0.58 18.05 -11.92
CA LYS A 34 -1.53 19.04 -12.46
C LYS A 34 -1.92 18.60 -13.87
N GLN A 35 -3.08 17.96 -13.99
CA GLN A 35 -3.80 17.66 -15.23
C GLN A 35 -3.01 16.85 -16.29
N ASN A 36 -3.27 15.53 -16.33
CA ASN A 36 -3.29 14.69 -17.54
C ASN A 36 -2.06 13.86 -17.96
N GLU A 37 -1.35 13.14 -17.07
CA GLU A 37 -0.40 12.10 -17.56
C GLU A 37 -0.88 10.65 -17.42
N ILE A 38 -1.75 10.33 -16.45
CA ILE A 38 -2.23 8.95 -16.26
C ILE A 38 -3.74 8.99 -16.20
N TYR A 39 -4.38 8.71 -17.33
CA TYR A 39 -5.82 8.50 -17.40
C TYR A 39 -6.14 7.02 -17.22
N ASP A 40 -5.35 6.16 -17.86
CA ASP A 40 -5.38 4.73 -17.70
C ASP A 40 -4.09 4.18 -17.08
N VAL A 41 -4.18 3.04 -16.40
CA VAL A 41 -3.02 2.39 -15.80
C VAL A 41 -1.95 2.00 -16.84
N THR A 42 -2.35 1.86 -18.10
CA THR A 42 -1.47 1.61 -19.25
C THR A 42 -0.63 2.82 -19.63
N ASP A 43 -1.02 4.03 -19.22
CA ASP A 43 -0.27 5.28 -19.43
C ASP A 43 0.94 5.42 -18.51
N ILE A 44 1.03 4.58 -17.45
CA ILE A 44 2.20 4.54 -16.58
C ILE A 44 3.45 4.30 -17.45
N PRO A 45 4.50 5.15 -17.36
CA PRO A 45 5.71 4.95 -18.14
C PRO A 45 6.32 3.57 -17.88
N LYS A 46 6.72 2.86 -18.95
CA LYS A 46 7.32 1.50 -18.83
C LYS A 46 8.59 1.46 -17.98
N THR A 47 9.28 2.59 -17.83
CA THR A 47 10.46 2.74 -16.97
C THR A 47 10.10 2.90 -15.48
N ASN A 48 8.82 3.12 -15.17
CA ASN A 48 8.33 3.28 -13.81
C ASN A 48 8.12 1.89 -13.17
N LYS A 49 8.58 1.75 -11.92
CA LYS A 49 8.46 0.50 -11.16
C LYS A 49 7.03 -0.01 -10.96
N PHE A 50 6.03 0.87 -11.06
CA PHE A 50 4.63 0.49 -10.90
C PHE A 50 4.01 -0.11 -12.17
N TYR A 51 4.66 -0.01 -13.33
CA TYR A 51 4.14 -0.52 -14.60
C TYR A 51 4.00 -2.05 -14.60
N GLU A 52 5.06 -2.77 -14.21
CA GLU A 52 5.01 -4.24 -14.16
C GLU A 52 4.09 -4.73 -13.03
N LEU A 53 4.04 -4.03 -11.90
CA LEU A 53 3.08 -4.33 -10.83
C LEU A 53 1.63 -4.18 -11.31
N ALA A 54 1.33 -3.15 -12.11
CA ALA A 54 0.02 -2.97 -12.72
C ALA A 54 -0.35 -4.13 -13.64
N LYS A 55 0.60 -4.59 -14.46
CA LYS A 55 0.44 -5.75 -15.34
C LYS A 55 0.17 -7.03 -14.57
N GLU A 56 0.92 -7.27 -13.49
CA GLU A 56 0.70 -8.43 -12.63
C GLU A 56 -0.69 -8.42 -12.02
N ILE A 57 -1.16 -7.27 -11.53
CA ILE A 57 -2.51 -7.11 -10.98
C ILE A 57 -3.58 -7.29 -12.06
N ALA A 58 -3.40 -6.70 -13.25
CA ALA A 58 -4.33 -6.92 -14.37
C ALA A 58 -4.46 -8.40 -14.71
N LYS A 59 -3.33 -9.13 -14.73
CA LYS A 59 -3.33 -10.58 -14.92
C LYS A 59 -4.05 -11.33 -13.81
N GLN A 60 -3.86 -10.94 -12.54
CA GLN A 60 -4.56 -11.54 -11.40
C GLN A 60 -6.08 -11.29 -11.43
N LEU A 61 -6.49 -10.15 -11.98
CA LEU A 61 -7.90 -9.77 -12.17
C LEU A 61 -8.50 -10.32 -13.47
N GLU A 62 -7.73 -11.11 -14.24
CA GLU A 62 -8.12 -11.65 -15.55
C GLU A 62 -8.50 -10.57 -16.58
N ILE A 63 -7.86 -9.40 -16.49
CA ILE A 63 -8.05 -8.26 -17.38
C ILE A 63 -7.00 -8.33 -18.50
N ASP A 64 -7.45 -8.20 -19.75
CA ASP A 64 -6.55 -8.09 -20.90
C ASP A 64 -5.82 -6.75 -20.89
N TRP A 65 -4.50 -6.77 -20.69
CA TRP A 65 -3.69 -5.56 -20.62
C TRP A 65 -3.76 -4.69 -21.88
N GLU A 66 -3.86 -5.30 -23.06
CA GLU A 66 -3.83 -4.58 -24.34
C GLU A 66 -5.20 -4.01 -24.72
N ASN A 67 -6.28 -4.66 -24.26
CA ASN A 67 -7.66 -4.33 -24.63
C ASN A 67 -8.54 -3.93 -23.44
N MET A 68 -7.96 -3.56 -22.29
CA MET A 68 -8.74 -3.15 -21.12
C MET A 68 -9.57 -1.90 -21.38
N THR A 69 -10.78 -1.89 -20.85
CA THR A 69 -11.62 -0.70 -20.75
C THR A 69 -11.09 0.26 -19.68
N HIS A 70 -11.53 1.51 -19.74
CA HIS A 70 -11.21 2.50 -18.69
C HIS A 70 -11.69 2.06 -17.30
N GLU A 71 -12.82 1.35 -17.20
CA GLU A 71 -13.32 0.83 -15.93
C GLU A 71 -12.39 -0.27 -15.38
N GLU A 72 -11.93 -1.18 -16.24
CA GLU A 72 -10.96 -2.22 -15.87
C GLU A 72 -9.61 -1.61 -15.46
N SER A 73 -9.16 -0.60 -16.20
CA SER A 73 -7.99 0.20 -15.86
C SER A 73 -8.12 0.85 -14.46
N ASN A 74 -9.28 1.44 -14.15
CA ASN A 74 -9.57 1.98 -12.81
C ASN A 74 -9.56 0.88 -11.74
N ARG A 75 -10.10 -0.31 -12.03
CA ARG A 75 -10.06 -1.45 -11.10
C ARG A 75 -8.62 -1.87 -10.79
N VAL A 76 -7.74 -1.92 -11.79
CA VAL A 76 -6.30 -2.19 -11.60
C VAL A 76 -5.64 -1.08 -10.78
N MET A 77 -5.96 0.20 -11.05
CA MET A 77 -5.44 1.33 -10.29
C MET A 77 -5.84 1.27 -8.81
N LEU A 78 -7.10 0.93 -8.51
CA LEU A 78 -7.59 0.74 -7.15
C LEU A 78 -6.91 -0.45 -6.46
N ALA A 79 -6.72 -1.55 -7.17
CA ALA A 79 -6.02 -2.72 -6.64
C ALA A 79 -4.53 -2.43 -6.34
N LEU A 80 -3.84 -1.62 -7.15
CA LEU A 80 -2.48 -1.14 -6.86
C LEU A 80 -2.40 -0.33 -5.56
N LEU A 81 -3.38 0.55 -5.35
CA LEU A 81 -3.50 1.35 -4.14
C LEU A 81 -3.81 0.48 -2.93
N GLU A 82 -4.72 -0.49 -3.09
CA GLU A 82 -5.08 -1.47 -2.06
C GLU A 82 -3.86 -2.31 -1.65
N ASP A 83 -3.11 -2.88 -2.60
CA ASP A 83 -1.90 -3.65 -2.31
C ASP A 83 -0.88 -2.81 -1.53
N SER A 84 -0.64 -1.58 -1.98
CA SER A 84 0.28 -0.67 -1.31
C SER A 84 -0.19 -0.26 0.08
N PHE A 85 -1.49 -0.11 0.30
CA PHE A 85 -2.08 0.15 1.61
C PHE A 85 -2.01 -1.06 2.53
N ASN A 86 -2.32 -2.26 2.03
CA ASN A 86 -2.28 -3.50 2.79
C ASN A 86 -0.88 -3.78 3.32
N LEU A 87 0.18 -3.46 2.57
CA LEU A 87 1.56 -3.54 3.07
C LEU A 87 1.81 -2.66 4.30
N ILE A 88 1.22 -1.47 4.37
CA ILE A 88 1.31 -0.60 5.54
C ILE A 88 0.49 -1.18 6.69
N ARG A 89 -0.74 -1.61 6.41
CA ARG A 89 -1.65 -2.21 7.39
C ARG A 89 -1.03 -3.44 8.03
N ASP A 90 -0.49 -4.37 7.25
CA ASP A 90 0.09 -5.62 7.76
C ASP A 90 1.27 -5.34 8.71
N ILE A 91 2.05 -4.28 8.43
CA ILE A 91 3.10 -3.80 9.33
C ILE A 91 2.51 -3.17 10.59
N GLU A 92 1.44 -2.40 10.48
CA GLU A 92 0.75 -1.82 11.64
C GLU A 92 0.14 -2.91 12.55
N ASP A 93 -0.56 -3.88 11.96
CA ASP A 93 -1.18 -5.01 12.66
C ASP A 93 -0.14 -5.94 13.30
N SER A 94 1.08 -6.02 12.73
CA SER A 94 2.19 -6.77 13.33
C SER A 94 2.72 -6.17 14.65
N LYS A 95 2.35 -4.92 14.99
CA LYS A 95 2.70 -4.29 16.27
C LYS A 95 1.90 -4.93 17.40
N SER A 96 2.37 -6.09 17.86
CA SER A 96 1.77 -6.78 19.00
C SER A 96 1.69 -5.88 20.24
N ILE A 97 0.51 -5.83 20.84
CA ILE A 97 0.29 -5.23 22.17
C ILE A 97 0.29 -6.37 23.18
N ILE A 98 1.31 -6.44 24.05
CA ILE A 98 1.31 -7.37 25.18
C ILE A 98 0.54 -6.72 26.33
N LEU A 99 -0.66 -7.21 26.62
CA LEU A 99 -1.45 -6.81 27.79
C LEU A 99 -1.12 -7.75 28.97
N GLN A 100 -0.29 -7.28 29.90
CA GLN A 100 -0.09 -7.95 31.20
C GLN A 100 -1.12 -7.43 32.21
N THR A 101 -2.13 -8.25 32.51
CA THR A 101 -3.16 -7.93 33.52
C THR A 101 -3.00 -8.81 34.75
N LYS A 102 -2.96 -8.18 35.93
CA LYS A 102 -3.07 -8.86 37.23
C LYS A 102 -4.51 -8.76 37.71
N ILE A 103 -5.24 -9.88 37.70
CA ILE A 103 -6.59 -9.96 38.26
C ILE A 103 -6.46 -10.18 39.77
N VAL A 104 -7.05 -9.27 40.57
CA VAL A 104 -7.13 -9.41 42.03
C VAL A 104 -8.59 -9.51 42.41
N ILE A 105 -9.02 -10.67 42.90
CA ILE A 105 -10.35 -10.87 43.46
C ILE A 105 -10.29 -10.51 44.95
N LYS A 106 -11.06 -9.51 45.36
CA LYS A 106 -11.25 -9.18 46.78
C LYS A 106 -12.52 -9.86 47.27
N LYS A 107 -12.41 -10.54 48.43
CA LYS A 107 -13.56 -11.08 49.17
C LYS A 107 -14.28 -9.96 49.92
#